data_AF-A0A449BBD8-F1
#
_entry.id   AF-A0A449BBD8-F1
#
_cell.length_a   1.000
_cell.length_b   1.000
_cell.length_c   1.000
_cell.angle_alpha   90.00
_cell.angle_beta   90.00
_cell.angle_gamma   90.00
#
_symmetry.space_group_name_H-M   'P 1'
#
loop_
_entity.id
_entity.type
_entity.pdbx_description
1 polymer ?
#
loop_
_entity_poly.entity_id
_entity_poly.type
_entity_poly.pdbx_seq_one_letter_code
_entity_poly.pdbx_strand_id
1 'polypeptide(L)'
;MTKENKWLLICSGILLVISIAFIVVYSFFVPTSSFDKMIGEKVKEVSVEYKDMPESIKAVDELFSFVGNKKLGKKYTATKNNQYGKITVYVAIDEKGQIIGIDGDVDQSIGAKLTKQYLRTFKGSNINEPKVNGEFTAPTVTFSLSTVDELLSDIGYASGFIVDTETIYTKLFGDNYVLDDITIIPNESVKSKKAVLVNGEWVANVYLVEKTGVYNGDEEAKISFNVILDVDGTILGYEEVEYKHSGGTFKKKVLDFFDELIAKKITVSEVVNYQTDITGATNSRNTLKALLVDLATFVETDVTKPLNKYEKVFGEGVIVSENDILNPTNSVKQHQSVTLDNAEVGSIYRLEKTGMYTDGSEGKIELEVMIDLENKIVAINVIEYGHTGARFKERTITFLNGLVENKTLVSAVNSQEDISGSTNSITLVKSMFSDLSILIGGK
;
A
#
# COMPACT_ATOMS: atom_id res chain seq x y z
N MET A 1 69.69 6.98 45.38
CA MET A 1 69.43 5.98 44.32
C MET A 1 70.70 5.72 43.54
N THR A 2 71.08 4.45 43.40
CA THR A 2 72.16 4.02 42.49
C THR A 2 71.76 4.32 41.04
N LYS A 3 72.75 4.37 40.14
CA LYS A 3 72.49 4.56 38.69
C LYS A 3 71.52 3.51 38.14
N GLU A 4 71.64 2.28 38.63
CA GLU A 4 70.75 1.15 38.31
C GLU A 4 69.29 1.44 38.73
N ASN A 5 69.06 1.93 39.95
CA ASN A 5 67.71 2.27 40.41
C ASN A 5 67.10 3.39 39.56
N LYS A 6 67.91 4.37 39.10
CA LYS A 6 67.42 5.46 38.24
C LYS A 6 67.03 4.95 36.85
N TRP A 7 67.85 4.05 36.28
CA TRP A 7 67.55 3.42 35.00
C TRP A 7 66.28 2.58 35.06
N LEU A 8 66.13 1.80 36.12
CA LEU A 8 64.95 0.95 36.34
C LEU A 8 63.68 1.79 36.49
N LEU A 9 63.74 2.91 37.22
CA LEU A 9 62.63 3.87 37.34
C LEU A 9 62.22 4.45 35.98
N ILE A 10 63.19 4.82 35.13
CA ILE A 10 62.92 5.35 33.78
C ILE A 10 62.26 4.28 32.91
N CYS A 11 62.79 3.06 32.90
CA CYS A 11 62.20 1.95 32.16
C CYS A 11 60.77 1.63 32.63
N SER A 12 60.52 1.62 33.94
CA SER A 12 59.18 1.45 34.51
C SER A 12 58.24 2.60 34.12
N GLY A 13 58.73 3.84 34.11
CA GLY A 13 57.95 5.01 33.66
C GLY A 13 57.58 4.93 32.18
N ILE A 14 58.52 4.52 31.32
CA ILE A 14 58.27 4.32 29.87
C ILE A 14 57.24 3.21 29.67
N LEU A 15 57.38 2.07 30.34
CA LEU A 15 56.42 0.97 30.25
C LEU A 15 55.02 1.40 30.68
N LEU A 16 54.90 2.19 31.75
CA LEU A 16 53.62 2.70 32.22
C LEU A 16 52.96 3.64 31.20
N VAL A 17 53.74 4.54 30.57
CA VAL A 17 53.24 5.40 29.49
C VAL A 17 52.78 4.57 28.28
N ILE A 18 53.55 3.55 27.89
CA ILE A 18 53.18 2.64 26.80
C ILE A 18 51.90 1.87 27.14
N SER A 19 51.76 1.37 28.38
CA SER A 19 50.55 0.67 28.82
C SER A 19 49.33 1.58 28.80
N ILE A 20 49.45 2.83 29.26
CA ILE A 20 48.35 3.81 29.20
C ILE A 20 47.99 4.11 27.74
N ALA A 21 48.98 4.37 26.88
CA ALA A 21 48.76 4.62 25.46
C ALA A 21 48.07 3.41 24.80
N PHE A 22 48.48 2.19 25.13
CA PHE A 22 47.86 0.97 24.63
C PHE A 22 46.41 0.83 25.09
N ILE A 23 46.10 1.09 26.36
CA ILE A 23 44.72 1.05 26.89
C ILE A 23 43.85 2.10 26.20
N VAL A 24 44.37 3.31 25.98
CA VAL A 24 43.65 4.37 25.28
C VAL A 24 43.41 3.98 23.82
N VAL A 25 44.43 3.54 23.09
CA VAL A 25 44.25 3.08 21.70
C VAL A 25 43.28 1.90 21.64
N TYR A 26 43.44 0.89 22.48
CA TYR A 26 42.56 -0.27 22.51
C TYR A 26 41.10 0.11 22.79
N SER A 27 40.86 0.96 23.79
CA SER A 27 39.50 1.40 24.15
C SER A 27 38.84 2.27 23.08
N PHE A 28 39.60 2.99 22.24
CA PHE A 28 39.06 3.84 21.18
C PHE A 28 38.85 3.08 19.86
N PHE A 29 39.68 2.09 19.54
CA PHE A 29 39.70 1.47 18.22
C PHE A 29 39.14 0.04 18.17
N VAL A 30 39.07 -0.68 19.29
CA VAL A 30 38.64 -2.08 19.29
C VAL A 30 37.13 -2.19 19.53
N PRO A 31 36.38 -2.91 18.67
CA PRO A 31 34.97 -3.23 18.87
C PRO A 31 34.71 -3.95 20.20
N THR A 32 34.03 -3.29 21.14
CA THR A 32 33.79 -3.83 22.48
C THR A 32 32.42 -4.46 22.64
N SER A 33 31.37 -3.83 22.11
CA SER A 33 30.00 -4.34 22.21
C SER A 33 29.73 -5.47 21.20
N SER A 34 28.67 -6.26 21.43
CA SER A 34 28.22 -7.26 20.46
C SER A 34 27.89 -6.64 19.11
N PHE A 35 27.32 -5.42 19.12
CA PHE A 35 26.95 -4.68 17.93
C PHE A 35 28.17 -4.09 17.20
N ASP A 36 29.15 -3.53 17.91
CA ASP A 36 30.42 -3.09 17.29
C ASP A 36 31.11 -4.26 16.56
N LYS A 37 31.14 -5.43 17.20
CA LYS A 37 31.73 -6.65 16.62
C LYS A 37 30.97 -7.14 15.40
N MET A 38 29.65 -6.94 15.38
CA MET A 38 28.79 -7.30 14.25
C MET A 38 29.08 -6.42 13.03
N ILE A 39 29.27 -5.11 13.20
CA ILE A 39 29.61 -4.19 12.11
C ILE A 39 31.08 -4.37 11.70
N GLY A 40 31.97 -4.60 12.68
CA GLY A 40 33.42 -4.73 12.47
C GLY A 40 34.20 -3.46 12.81
N GLU A 41 33.52 -2.42 13.31
CA GLU A 41 34.13 -1.18 13.80
C GLU A 41 33.36 -0.67 15.03
N LYS A 42 34.00 0.22 15.79
CA LYS A 42 33.35 0.86 16.93
C LYS A 42 32.40 1.94 16.45
N VAL A 43 31.14 1.92 16.91
CA VAL A 43 30.10 2.84 16.46
C VAL A 43 29.54 3.71 17.59
N LYS A 44 28.98 4.86 17.20
CA LYS A 44 28.15 5.72 18.03
C LYS A 44 26.73 5.67 17.50
N GLU A 45 25.78 5.43 18.40
CA GLU A 45 24.35 5.37 18.10
C GLU A 45 23.68 6.68 18.56
N VAL A 46 22.82 7.26 17.72
CA VAL A 46 22.02 8.44 18.05
C VAL A 46 20.57 8.12 17.72
N SER A 47 19.73 7.96 18.74
CA SER A 47 18.32 7.63 18.55
C SER A 47 17.58 8.74 17.82
N VAL A 48 16.73 8.35 16.87
CA VAL A 48 15.91 9.26 16.06
C VAL A 48 14.45 8.90 16.22
N GLU A 49 13.62 9.91 16.50
CA GLU A 49 12.17 9.73 16.49
C GLU A 49 11.64 9.75 15.06
N TYR A 50 10.81 8.76 14.74
CA TYR A 50 10.07 8.69 13.50
C TYR A 50 8.58 8.59 13.79
N LYS A 51 7.79 9.23 12.92
CA LYS A 51 6.34 9.09 12.88
C LYS A 51 5.99 8.03 11.83
N ASP A 52 4.92 7.29 12.08
CA ASP A 52 4.32 6.35 11.13
C ASP A 52 5.23 5.17 10.72
N MET A 53 5.72 4.41 11.70
CA MET A 53 6.48 3.17 11.48
C MET A 53 5.63 1.91 11.63
N PRO A 54 5.97 0.80 10.95
CA PRO A 54 5.35 -0.51 11.22
C PRO A 54 5.43 -0.85 12.71
N GLU A 55 4.38 -1.47 13.26
CA GLU A 55 4.28 -1.76 14.70
C GLU A 55 5.44 -2.62 15.22
N SER A 56 6.03 -3.44 14.35
CA SER A 56 7.17 -4.28 14.67
C SER A 56 8.45 -3.47 14.95
N ILE A 57 8.60 -2.25 14.41
CA ILE A 57 9.78 -1.40 14.61
C ILE A 57 9.70 -0.71 15.97
N LYS A 58 10.69 -0.97 16.83
CA LYS A 58 10.74 -0.47 18.21
C LYS A 58 11.70 0.70 18.39
N ALA A 59 12.76 0.76 17.59
CA ALA A 59 13.73 1.85 17.65
C ALA A 59 14.48 2.00 16.33
N VAL A 60 14.86 3.24 16.02
CA VAL A 60 15.78 3.57 14.93
C VAL A 60 16.87 4.50 15.45
N ASP A 61 18.12 4.13 15.20
CA ASP A 61 19.29 4.90 15.60
C ASP A 61 20.13 5.23 14.36
N GLU A 62 20.57 6.48 14.23
CA GLU A 62 21.63 6.82 13.28
C GLU A 62 22.98 6.28 13.78
N LEU A 63 23.72 5.68 12.85
CA LEU A 63 25.02 5.08 13.12
C LEU A 63 26.14 5.94 12.58
N PHE A 64 27.11 6.24 13.45
CA PHE A 64 28.33 6.96 13.09
C PHE A 64 29.55 6.13 13.47
N SER A 65 30.58 6.15 12.62
CA SER A 65 31.89 5.61 13.00
C SER A 65 32.43 6.44 14.16
N PHE A 66 32.91 5.75 15.19
CA PHE A 66 33.52 6.40 16.34
C PHE A 66 34.78 7.19 15.95
N VAL A 67 35.45 6.75 14.88
CA VAL A 67 36.62 7.41 14.31
C VAL A 67 36.18 8.33 13.17
N GLY A 68 36.37 9.64 13.34
CA GLY A 68 36.08 10.63 12.29
C GLY A 68 34.59 11.00 12.14
N ASN A 69 33.69 10.44 12.96
CA ASN A 69 32.27 10.79 13.01
C ASN A 69 31.55 10.67 11.64
N LYS A 70 32.01 9.74 10.81
CA LYS A 70 31.41 9.47 9.50
C LYS A 70 30.09 8.73 9.67
N LYS A 71 29.02 9.19 9.02
CA LYS A 71 27.74 8.46 8.98
C LYS A 71 27.94 7.12 8.27
N LEU A 72 27.55 6.04 8.93
CA LEU A 72 27.63 4.68 8.41
C LEU A 72 26.28 4.20 7.89
N GLY A 73 25.19 4.68 8.48
CA GLY A 73 23.85 4.23 8.13
C GLY A 73 22.86 4.41 9.27
N LYS A 74 21.87 3.51 9.33
CA LYS A 74 20.87 3.43 10.40
C LYS A 74 20.80 2.03 10.96
N LYS A 75 20.51 1.92 12.26
CA LYS A 75 20.18 0.70 12.96
C LYS A 75 18.68 0.65 13.21
N TYR A 76 18.07 -0.47 12.90
CA TYR A 76 16.68 -0.76 13.20
C TYR A 76 16.62 -1.87 14.24
N THR A 77 15.78 -1.68 15.25
CA THR A 77 15.40 -2.72 16.20
C THR A 77 13.94 -3.07 15.94
N ALA A 78 13.68 -4.33 15.55
CA ALA A 78 12.34 -4.79 15.23
C ALA A 78 12.01 -6.07 16.00
N THR A 79 10.76 -6.21 16.45
CA THR A 79 10.32 -7.33 17.30
C THR A 79 8.97 -7.86 16.85
N LYS A 80 8.86 -9.19 16.73
CA LYS A 80 7.60 -9.88 16.44
C LYS A 80 7.49 -11.20 17.19
N ASN A 81 6.26 -11.59 17.52
CA ASN A 81 5.95 -12.87 18.15
C ASN A 81 5.44 -13.86 17.10
N ASN A 82 5.78 -15.13 17.26
CA ASN A 82 5.12 -16.24 16.58
C ASN A 82 4.71 -17.31 17.60
N GLN A 83 4.16 -18.42 17.13
CA GLN A 83 3.65 -19.50 17.99
C GLN A 83 4.70 -20.14 18.92
N TYR A 84 5.99 -19.92 18.66
CA TYR A 84 7.08 -20.51 19.46
C TYR A 84 7.77 -19.50 20.38
N GLY A 85 7.47 -18.21 20.26
CA GLY A 85 8.03 -17.16 21.12
C GLY A 85 8.31 -15.86 20.38
N LYS A 86 9.25 -15.08 20.91
CA LYS A 86 9.56 -13.72 20.47
C LYS A 86 10.89 -13.68 19.71
N ILE A 87 10.90 -12.99 18.57
CA ILE A 87 12.11 -12.70 17.79
C ILE A 87 12.32 -11.19 17.80
N THR A 88 13.51 -10.75 18.21
CA THR A 88 13.98 -9.38 18.06
C THR A 88 15.19 -9.36 17.14
N VAL A 89 15.16 -8.54 16.10
CA VAL A 89 16.26 -8.37 15.15
C VAL A 89 16.86 -6.98 15.27
N TYR A 90 18.18 -6.92 15.09
CA TYR A 90 18.95 -5.70 15.05
C TYR A 90 19.64 -5.64 13.68
N VAL A 91 19.27 -4.66 12.86
CA VAL A 91 19.75 -4.57 11.47
C VAL A 91 20.37 -3.20 11.24
N ALA A 92 21.64 -3.16 10.86
CA ALA A 92 22.35 -1.97 10.43
C ALA A 92 22.39 -1.91 8.89
N ILE A 93 21.93 -0.81 8.32
CA ILE A 93 21.77 -0.60 6.87
C ILE A 93 22.48 0.69 6.47
N ASP A 94 23.30 0.63 5.42
CA ASP A 94 23.95 1.82 4.87
C ASP A 94 23.02 2.69 3.99
N GLU A 95 23.54 3.79 3.45
CA GLU A 95 22.76 4.71 2.60
C GLU A 95 22.34 4.11 1.24
N LYS A 96 22.82 2.91 0.89
CA LYS A 96 22.48 2.20 -0.35
C LYS A 96 21.57 1.00 -0.11
N GLY A 97 21.12 0.79 1.13
CA GLY A 97 20.29 -0.35 1.50
C GLY A 97 21.08 -1.62 1.76
N GLN A 98 22.42 -1.59 1.84
CA GLN A 98 23.21 -2.78 2.15
C GLN A 98 23.16 -3.07 3.65
N ILE A 99 22.91 -4.34 4.01
CA ILE A 99 22.95 -4.82 5.39
C ILE A 99 24.42 -4.93 5.82
N ILE A 100 24.92 -3.91 6.52
CA ILE A 100 26.30 -3.84 7.04
C ILE A 100 26.46 -4.61 8.35
N GLY A 101 25.36 -4.94 9.03
CA GLY A 101 25.38 -5.88 10.14
C GLY A 101 23.97 -6.32 10.56
N ILE A 102 23.86 -7.57 10.99
CA ILE A 102 22.59 -8.16 11.44
C ILE A 102 22.84 -9.20 12.56
N ASP A 103 22.05 -9.11 13.62
CA ASP A 103 21.96 -10.13 14.68
C ASP A 103 20.55 -10.12 15.29
N GLY A 104 20.27 -11.02 16.22
CA GLY A 104 18.98 -11.01 16.91
C GLY A 104 18.97 -11.77 18.22
N ASP A 105 17.97 -11.45 19.04
CA ASP A 105 17.58 -12.19 20.22
C ASP A 105 16.35 -13.03 19.90
N VAL A 106 16.56 -14.34 19.92
CA VAL A 106 15.53 -15.32 19.58
C VAL A 106 15.16 -16.06 20.86
N ASP A 107 14.06 -15.63 21.47
CA ASP A 107 13.48 -16.24 22.66
C ASP A 107 12.32 -17.13 22.24
N GLN A 108 12.67 -18.35 21.81
CA GLN A 108 11.71 -19.33 21.29
C GLN A 108 11.93 -20.71 21.89
N SER A 109 10.86 -21.47 22.04
CA SER A 109 10.88 -22.85 22.56
C SER A 109 11.63 -23.83 21.66
N ILE A 110 11.68 -23.58 20.34
CA ILE A 110 12.36 -24.42 19.34
C ILE A 110 13.14 -23.52 18.38
N GLY A 111 14.31 -23.99 17.91
CA GLY A 111 14.97 -23.40 16.74
C GLY A 111 15.75 -22.11 16.99
N ALA A 112 15.85 -21.62 18.23
CA ALA A 112 16.45 -20.33 18.55
C ALA A 112 17.88 -20.16 18.00
N LYS A 113 18.75 -21.16 18.22
CA LYS A 113 20.13 -21.14 17.75
C LYS A 113 20.23 -21.12 16.21
N LEU A 114 19.40 -21.91 15.53
CA LEU A 114 19.39 -22.00 14.07
C LEU A 114 18.87 -20.71 13.43
N THR A 115 17.81 -20.12 13.99
CA THR A 115 17.26 -18.83 13.56
C THR A 115 18.29 -17.72 13.71
N LYS A 116 19.05 -17.69 14.83
CA LYS A 116 20.13 -16.73 15.03
C LYS A 116 21.30 -16.91 14.05
N GLN A 117 21.63 -18.16 13.68
CA GLN A 117 22.61 -18.43 12.63
C GLN A 117 22.11 -17.97 11.26
N TYR A 118 20.86 -18.25 10.93
CA TYR A 118 20.21 -17.84 9.69
C TYR A 118 20.22 -16.31 9.51
N LEU A 119 19.84 -15.55 10.55
CA LEU A 119 19.87 -14.08 10.53
C LEU A 119 21.23 -13.52 10.09
N ARG A 120 22.33 -14.10 10.58
CA ARG A 120 23.69 -13.62 10.30
C ARG A 120 24.11 -13.82 8.85
N THR A 121 23.44 -14.70 8.11
CA THR A 121 23.72 -14.96 6.70
C THR A 121 23.29 -13.82 5.78
N PHE A 122 22.37 -12.95 6.20
CA PHE A 122 21.94 -11.80 5.40
C PHE A 122 22.95 -10.65 5.38
N LYS A 123 24.00 -10.69 6.24
CA LYS A 123 25.05 -9.67 6.24
C LYS A 123 25.68 -9.57 4.85
N GLY A 124 25.76 -8.34 4.32
CA GLY A 124 26.28 -8.02 3.00
C GLY A 124 25.26 -8.04 1.87
N SER A 125 24.05 -8.57 2.09
CA SER A 125 22.95 -8.50 1.11
C SER A 125 22.25 -7.14 1.14
N ASN A 126 21.34 -6.89 0.19
CA ASN A 126 20.55 -5.66 0.14
C ASN A 126 19.21 -5.85 0.86
N ILE A 127 18.77 -4.87 1.65
CA ILE A 127 17.50 -4.94 2.41
C ILE A 127 16.27 -5.04 1.51
N ASN A 128 16.34 -4.56 0.26
CA ASN A 128 15.23 -4.67 -0.70
C ASN A 128 15.07 -6.06 -1.30
N GLU A 129 16.15 -6.84 -1.26
CA GLU A 129 16.14 -8.21 -1.75
C GLU A 129 17.07 -9.03 -0.85
N PRO A 130 16.67 -9.28 0.42
CA PRO A 130 17.53 -9.95 1.38
C PRO A 130 17.86 -11.36 0.88
N LYS A 131 19.14 -11.67 0.79
CA LYS A 131 19.63 -12.96 0.30
C LYS A 131 20.58 -13.56 1.33
N VAL A 132 20.44 -14.87 1.53
CA VAL A 132 21.36 -15.67 2.33
C VAL A 132 22.70 -15.68 1.61
N ASN A 133 23.73 -15.12 2.24
CA ASN A 133 25.10 -15.18 1.76
C ASN A 133 25.83 -16.38 2.38
N GLY A 134 26.39 -17.25 1.52
CA GLY A 134 27.20 -18.41 1.90
C GLY A 134 26.47 -19.75 1.84
N GLU A 135 27.19 -20.84 2.13
CA GLU A 135 26.68 -22.23 2.12
C GLU A 135 25.90 -22.57 3.40
N PHE A 136 24.87 -21.79 3.72
CA PHE A 136 23.98 -22.09 4.84
C PHE A 136 22.62 -22.54 4.30
N THR A 137 22.35 -23.85 4.36
CA THR A 137 21.04 -24.40 4.03
C THR A 137 20.01 -23.90 5.03
N ALA A 138 18.91 -23.32 4.54
CA ALA A 138 17.84 -22.83 5.38
C ALA A 138 17.37 -23.93 6.37
N PRO A 139 17.30 -23.64 7.67
CA PRO A 139 16.95 -24.63 8.68
C PRO A 139 15.45 -25.00 8.58
N THR A 140 15.06 -26.15 9.11
CA THR A 140 13.67 -26.66 9.04
C THR A 140 12.67 -25.89 9.92
N VAL A 141 13.05 -24.72 10.47
CA VAL A 141 12.25 -23.90 11.40
C VAL A 141 11.42 -22.85 10.67
N THR A 142 10.55 -23.31 9.78
CA THR A 142 9.80 -22.49 8.81
C THR A 142 9.07 -21.28 9.39
N PHE A 143 8.43 -21.41 10.55
CA PHE A 143 7.72 -20.31 11.19
C PHE A 143 8.66 -19.20 11.69
N SER A 144 9.82 -19.57 12.25
CA SER A 144 10.83 -18.60 12.67
C SER A 144 11.45 -17.88 11.48
N LEU A 145 11.64 -18.58 10.35
CA LEU A 145 12.15 -17.97 9.12
C LEU A 145 11.16 -16.95 8.54
N SER A 146 9.87 -17.31 8.45
CA SER A 146 8.81 -16.37 8.01
C SER A 146 8.80 -15.10 8.86
N THR A 147 8.89 -15.24 10.19
CA THR A 147 8.94 -14.08 11.08
C THR A 147 10.18 -13.21 10.84
N VAL A 148 11.33 -13.81 10.51
CA VAL A 148 12.54 -13.06 10.14
C VAL A 148 12.33 -12.31 8.82
N ASP A 149 11.76 -12.96 7.81
CA ASP A 149 11.51 -12.34 6.51
C ASP A 149 10.54 -11.15 6.63
N GLU A 150 9.47 -11.30 7.43
CA GLU A 150 8.53 -10.23 7.74
C GLU A 150 9.21 -9.05 8.45
N LEU A 151 10.06 -9.33 9.45
CA LEU A 151 10.80 -8.28 10.17
C LEU A 151 11.80 -7.54 9.27
N LEU A 152 12.45 -8.23 8.32
CA LEU A 152 13.34 -7.59 7.35
C LEU A 152 12.55 -6.73 6.35
N SER A 153 11.37 -7.18 5.94
CA SER A 153 10.46 -6.40 5.09
C SER A 153 10.02 -5.10 5.77
N ASP A 154 9.55 -5.18 7.02
CA ASP A 154 9.16 -4.00 7.82
C ASP A 154 10.31 -2.99 7.96
N ILE A 155 11.54 -3.47 8.13
CA ILE A 155 12.74 -2.64 8.17
C ILE A 155 13.04 -2.01 6.80
N GLY A 156 12.87 -2.76 5.71
CA GLY A 156 12.98 -2.24 4.35
C GLY A 156 12.00 -1.11 4.07
N TYR A 157 10.74 -1.23 4.52
CA TYR A 157 9.74 -0.17 4.45
C TYR A 157 10.13 1.04 5.31
N ALA A 158 10.44 0.82 6.59
CA ALA A 158 10.81 1.89 7.52
C ALA A 158 12.08 2.65 7.08
N SER A 159 12.95 2.00 6.31
CA SER A 159 14.16 2.60 5.76
C SER A 159 13.95 3.36 4.44
N GLY A 160 12.77 3.26 3.83
CA GLY A 160 12.43 3.87 2.56
C GLY A 160 13.13 3.24 1.36
N PHE A 161 13.80 2.10 1.54
CA PHE A 161 14.41 1.36 0.43
C PHE A 161 13.39 0.44 -0.23
N ILE A 162 12.45 -0.12 0.53
CA ILE A 162 11.23 -0.71 0.00
C ILE A 162 10.20 0.41 -0.07
N VAL A 163 9.99 0.93 -1.27
CA VAL A 163 8.83 1.76 -1.57
C VAL A 163 7.62 0.84 -1.50
N ASP A 164 6.52 1.32 -0.88
CA ASP A 164 5.23 0.63 -0.84
C ASP A 164 5.03 -0.09 -2.16
N THR A 165 5.09 -1.43 -2.11
CA THR A 165 5.05 -2.21 -3.34
C THR A 165 3.78 -1.83 -4.05
N GLU A 166 3.90 -1.42 -5.31
CA GLU A 166 2.78 -1.29 -6.24
C GLU A 166 1.75 -2.38 -5.87
N THR A 167 0.63 -1.95 -5.29
CA THR A 167 -0.32 -2.87 -4.69
C THR A 167 -0.79 -3.83 -5.77
N ILE A 168 -1.32 -5.00 -5.40
CA ILE A 168 -1.87 -5.88 -6.43
C ILE A 168 -2.91 -5.16 -7.29
N TYR A 169 -3.66 -4.22 -6.71
CA TYR A 169 -4.62 -3.38 -7.43
C TYR A 169 -3.92 -2.42 -8.40
N THR A 170 -2.86 -1.73 -7.99
CA THR A 170 -2.09 -0.84 -8.87
C THR A 170 -1.46 -1.63 -10.02
N LYS A 171 -0.94 -2.84 -9.76
CA LYS A 171 -0.39 -3.72 -10.81
C LYS A 171 -1.44 -4.18 -11.81
N LEU A 172 -2.65 -4.48 -11.34
CA LEU A 172 -3.73 -4.99 -12.18
C LEU A 172 -4.46 -3.86 -12.94
N PHE A 173 -4.59 -2.67 -12.34
CA PHE A 173 -5.52 -1.63 -12.80
C PHE A 173 -4.88 -0.25 -13.03
N GLY A 174 -3.58 -0.09 -12.74
CA GLY A 174 -2.86 1.19 -12.79
C GLY A 174 -3.19 2.11 -11.60
N ASP A 175 -2.73 3.36 -11.63
CA ASP A 175 -2.83 4.30 -10.49
C ASP A 175 -4.22 4.92 -10.30
N ASN A 176 -5.11 4.82 -11.28
CA ASN A 176 -6.40 5.53 -11.29
C ASN A 176 -7.60 4.67 -10.85
N TYR A 177 -7.34 3.57 -10.13
CA TYR A 177 -8.41 2.72 -9.63
C TYR A 177 -9.03 3.30 -8.35
N VAL A 178 -10.31 3.02 -8.14
CA VAL A 178 -11.05 3.29 -6.90
C VAL A 178 -11.73 2.00 -6.46
N LEU A 179 -11.63 1.68 -5.17
CA LEU A 179 -12.40 0.60 -4.55
C LEU A 179 -13.67 1.19 -3.94
N ASP A 180 -14.82 0.68 -4.38
CA ASP A 180 -16.13 1.11 -3.93
C ASP A 180 -16.81 -0.03 -3.17
N ASP A 181 -17.14 0.19 -1.90
CA ASP A 181 -17.74 -0.85 -1.08
C ASP A 181 -19.16 -1.18 -1.57
N ILE A 182 -19.44 -2.45 -1.82
CA ILE A 182 -20.75 -2.93 -2.25
C ILE A 182 -21.41 -3.63 -1.07
N THR A 183 -22.61 -3.15 -0.71
CA THR A 183 -23.40 -3.80 0.33
C THR A 183 -23.91 -5.13 -0.18
N ILE A 184 -23.47 -6.20 0.48
CA ILE A 184 -23.93 -7.57 0.24
C ILE A 184 -24.60 -8.12 1.50
N ILE A 185 -25.30 -9.24 1.36
CA ILE A 185 -25.68 -10.07 2.50
C ILE A 185 -24.52 -11.06 2.71
N PRO A 186 -23.69 -10.90 3.76
CA PRO A 186 -22.56 -11.80 3.97
C PRO A 186 -23.02 -13.23 4.26
N ASN A 187 -22.17 -14.20 3.98
CA ASN A 187 -22.39 -15.59 4.36
C ASN A 187 -21.22 -16.14 5.19
N GLU A 188 -21.16 -17.46 5.37
CA GLU A 188 -20.09 -18.09 6.15
C GLU A 188 -18.70 -17.85 5.57
N SER A 189 -18.57 -17.74 4.24
CA SER A 189 -17.28 -17.63 3.57
C SER A 189 -17.00 -16.24 2.98
N VAL A 190 -18.02 -15.51 2.50
CA VAL A 190 -17.90 -14.18 1.88
C VAL A 190 -18.36 -13.11 2.86
N LYS A 191 -17.48 -12.15 3.18
CA LYS A 191 -17.68 -11.15 4.25
C LYS A 191 -17.98 -9.76 3.74
N SER A 192 -17.33 -9.36 2.66
CA SER A 192 -17.58 -8.09 1.99
C SER A 192 -17.21 -8.19 0.51
N LYS A 193 -17.75 -7.25 -0.26
CA LYS A 193 -17.49 -7.08 -1.69
C LYS A 193 -17.13 -5.62 -1.94
N LYS A 194 -16.17 -5.39 -2.82
CA LYS A 194 -15.89 -4.08 -3.40
C LYS A 194 -15.92 -4.16 -4.91
N ALA A 195 -16.37 -3.12 -5.57
CA ALA A 195 -16.16 -2.94 -7.00
C ALA A 195 -14.83 -2.20 -7.23
N VAL A 196 -14.10 -2.61 -8.26
CA VAL A 196 -12.95 -1.86 -8.78
C VAL A 196 -13.45 -0.98 -9.93
N LEU A 197 -13.27 0.32 -9.78
CA LEU A 197 -13.60 1.31 -10.81
C LEU A 197 -12.32 1.90 -11.39
N VAL A 198 -12.13 1.87 -12.70
CA VAL A 198 -11.03 2.55 -13.41
C VAL A 198 -11.64 3.66 -14.24
N ASN A 199 -11.27 4.92 -13.96
CA ASN A 199 -11.88 6.10 -14.59
C ASN A 199 -13.43 6.14 -14.48
N GLY A 200 -13.99 5.51 -13.44
CA GLY A 200 -15.43 5.42 -13.20
C GLY A 200 -16.14 4.25 -13.90
N GLU A 201 -15.41 3.44 -14.67
CA GLU A 201 -15.94 2.20 -15.27
C GLU A 201 -15.66 1.00 -14.36
N TRP A 202 -16.65 0.12 -14.19
CA TRP A 202 -16.53 -1.09 -13.41
C TRP A 202 -15.76 -2.16 -14.17
N VAL A 203 -14.61 -2.60 -13.62
CA VAL A 203 -13.70 -3.52 -14.29
C VAL A 203 -13.41 -4.80 -13.52
N ALA A 204 -13.70 -4.85 -12.22
CA ALA A 204 -13.47 -6.04 -11.39
C ALA A 204 -14.24 -5.96 -10.06
N ASN A 205 -14.21 -7.05 -9.31
CA ASN A 205 -14.74 -7.19 -7.96
C ASN A 205 -13.65 -7.72 -7.02
N VAL A 206 -13.67 -7.25 -5.78
CA VAL A 206 -12.81 -7.74 -4.71
C VAL A 206 -13.68 -8.33 -3.63
N TYR A 207 -13.48 -9.60 -3.30
CA TYR A 207 -14.23 -10.30 -2.28
C TYR A 207 -13.33 -10.60 -1.09
N LEU A 208 -13.69 -10.08 0.08
CA LEU A 208 -13.09 -10.56 1.33
C LEU A 208 -13.73 -11.90 1.66
N VAL A 209 -12.93 -12.96 1.59
CA VAL A 209 -13.37 -14.31 1.88
C VAL A 209 -12.54 -14.91 3.02
N GLU A 210 -13.17 -15.76 3.83
CA GLU A 210 -12.50 -16.52 4.87
C GLU A 210 -13.09 -17.92 5.03
N LYS A 211 -12.26 -18.89 5.43
CA LYS A 211 -12.73 -20.25 5.74
C LYS A 211 -11.83 -20.88 6.78
N THR A 212 -12.44 -21.60 7.70
CA THR A 212 -11.74 -22.48 8.64
C THR A 212 -11.63 -23.86 8.04
N GLY A 213 -10.43 -24.46 8.11
CA GLY A 213 -10.20 -25.82 7.67
C GLY A 213 -9.32 -26.58 8.64
N VAL A 214 -9.46 -27.91 8.59
CA VAL A 214 -8.67 -28.83 9.41
C VAL A 214 -7.29 -29.00 8.78
N TYR A 215 -6.24 -28.78 9.58
CA TYR A 215 -4.86 -29.04 9.24
C TYR A 215 -4.26 -30.00 10.27
N ASN A 216 -3.53 -31.02 9.80
CA ASN A 216 -2.78 -31.92 10.66
C ASN A 216 -3.61 -32.64 11.77
N GLY A 217 -4.41 -33.64 11.38
CA GLY A 217 -5.26 -34.37 12.33
C GLY A 217 -6.58 -33.63 12.54
N ASP A 218 -6.74 -33.00 13.70
CA ASP A 218 -7.97 -32.31 14.14
C ASP A 218 -7.76 -30.81 14.44
N GLU A 219 -6.58 -30.24 14.17
CA GLU A 219 -6.35 -28.81 14.41
C GLU A 219 -7.08 -27.99 13.35
N GLU A 220 -7.78 -26.92 13.76
CA GLU A 220 -8.48 -26.02 12.85
C GLU A 220 -7.82 -24.65 12.83
N ALA A 221 -7.70 -24.08 11.63
CA ALA A 221 -7.26 -22.70 11.49
C ALA A 221 -7.89 -22.03 10.28
N LYS A 222 -7.93 -20.70 10.36
CA LYS A 222 -8.54 -19.84 9.36
C LYS A 222 -7.55 -19.42 8.28
N ILE A 223 -8.04 -19.35 7.06
CA ILE A 223 -7.43 -18.61 5.95
C ILE A 223 -8.39 -17.50 5.53
N SER A 224 -7.86 -16.35 5.12
CA SER A 224 -8.61 -15.22 4.61
C SER A 224 -7.83 -14.47 3.54
N PHE A 225 -8.53 -14.11 2.47
CA PHE A 225 -7.99 -13.45 1.29
C PHE A 225 -8.96 -12.39 0.77
N ASN A 226 -8.43 -11.32 0.20
CA ASN A 226 -9.13 -10.51 -0.78
C ASN A 226 -8.93 -11.18 -2.14
N VAL A 227 -9.99 -11.74 -2.72
CA VAL A 227 -9.93 -12.40 -4.04
C VAL A 227 -10.45 -11.43 -5.10
N ILE A 228 -9.64 -11.20 -6.13
CA ILE A 228 -9.90 -10.22 -7.18
C ILE A 228 -10.40 -10.98 -8.40
N LEU A 229 -11.66 -10.73 -8.76
CA LEU A 229 -12.32 -11.33 -9.91
C LEU A 229 -12.58 -10.27 -10.98
N ASP A 230 -12.37 -10.61 -12.24
CA ASP A 230 -12.90 -9.84 -13.36
C ASP A 230 -14.44 -9.83 -13.33
N VAL A 231 -15.08 -8.99 -14.14
CA VAL A 231 -16.53 -8.89 -14.26
C VAL A 231 -17.17 -10.21 -14.72
N ASP A 232 -16.43 -11.04 -15.45
CA ASP A 232 -16.86 -12.37 -15.88
C ASP A 232 -16.58 -13.49 -14.85
N GLY A 233 -15.96 -13.16 -13.71
CA GLY A 233 -15.60 -14.13 -12.66
C GLY A 233 -14.24 -14.78 -12.84
N THR A 234 -13.43 -14.39 -13.84
CA THR A 234 -12.03 -14.79 -13.98
C THR A 234 -11.20 -14.36 -12.77
N ILE A 235 -10.39 -15.26 -12.21
CA ILE A 235 -9.51 -14.92 -11.09
C ILE A 235 -8.31 -14.11 -11.60
N LEU A 236 -8.25 -12.83 -11.24
CA LEU A 236 -7.17 -11.92 -11.62
C LEU A 236 -6.02 -11.90 -10.61
N GLY A 237 -6.33 -12.11 -9.34
CA GLY A 237 -5.36 -11.95 -8.26
C GLY A 237 -5.94 -12.26 -6.88
N TYR A 238 -5.06 -12.23 -5.88
CA TYR A 238 -5.46 -12.24 -4.48
C TYR A 238 -4.48 -11.43 -3.61
N GLU A 239 -4.97 -10.97 -2.48
CA GLU A 239 -4.17 -10.40 -1.40
C GLU A 239 -4.45 -11.20 -0.13
N GLU A 240 -3.39 -11.69 0.51
CA GLU A 240 -3.50 -12.43 1.77
C GLU A 240 -3.87 -11.48 2.90
N VAL A 241 -4.97 -11.77 3.59
CA VAL A 241 -5.40 -11.04 4.78
C VAL A 241 -4.93 -11.76 6.03
N GLU A 242 -5.16 -13.07 6.10
CA GLU A 242 -4.72 -13.90 7.22
C GLU A 242 -4.47 -15.34 6.76
N TYR A 243 -3.33 -15.93 7.10
CA TYR A 243 -3.07 -17.35 6.84
C TYR A 243 -2.50 -18.05 8.06
N LYS A 244 -3.34 -18.81 8.76
CA LYS A 244 -2.95 -19.57 9.97
C LYS A 244 -2.97 -21.09 9.78
N HIS A 245 -3.36 -21.57 8.59
CA HIS A 245 -3.65 -22.98 8.34
C HIS A 245 -2.41 -23.86 8.11
N SER A 246 -1.28 -23.28 7.68
CA SER A 246 0.01 -23.98 7.60
C SER A 246 1.16 -22.97 7.49
N GLY A 247 2.40 -23.41 7.70
CA GLY A 247 3.59 -22.57 7.58
C GLY A 247 4.58 -23.06 6.52
N GLY A 248 5.51 -22.19 6.13
CA GLY A 248 6.65 -22.52 5.26
C GLY A 248 6.26 -23.12 3.91
N THR A 249 6.90 -24.23 3.54
CA THR A 249 6.70 -24.90 2.25
C THR A 249 5.24 -25.32 2.00
N PHE A 250 4.46 -25.60 3.05
CA PHE A 250 3.05 -25.95 2.87
C PHE A 250 2.22 -24.74 2.46
N LYS A 251 2.39 -23.60 3.13
CA LYS A 251 1.76 -22.32 2.74
C LYS A 251 2.16 -21.95 1.32
N LYS A 252 3.46 -22.03 0.99
CA LYS A 252 3.96 -21.75 -0.37
C LYS A 252 3.22 -22.58 -1.42
N LYS A 253 3.03 -23.88 -1.22
CA LYS A 253 2.28 -24.75 -2.15
C LYS A 253 0.81 -24.38 -2.31
N VAL A 254 0.20 -23.76 -1.30
CA VAL A 254 -1.17 -23.25 -1.39
C VAL A 254 -1.21 -21.98 -2.25
N LEU A 255 -0.24 -21.08 -2.05
CA LEU A 255 -0.10 -19.88 -2.87
C LEU A 255 0.27 -20.22 -4.31
N ASP A 256 1.20 -21.15 -4.54
CA ASP A 256 1.55 -21.67 -5.88
C ASP A 256 0.31 -22.23 -6.61
N PHE A 257 -0.62 -22.88 -5.88
CA PHE A 257 -1.89 -23.34 -6.45
C PHE A 257 -2.81 -22.19 -6.83
N PHE A 258 -2.88 -21.14 -6.03
CA PHE A 258 -3.65 -19.94 -6.33
C PHE A 258 -3.06 -19.21 -7.56
N ASP A 259 -1.74 -19.06 -7.61
CA ASP A 259 -1.00 -18.47 -8.73
C ASP A 259 -1.20 -19.26 -10.03
N GLU A 260 -1.28 -20.60 -9.94
CA GLU A 260 -1.60 -21.48 -11.07
C GLU A 260 -3.01 -21.20 -11.65
N LEU A 261 -4.01 -20.97 -10.79
CA LEU A 261 -5.37 -20.60 -11.24
C LEU A 261 -5.37 -19.26 -11.99
N ILE A 262 -4.64 -18.27 -11.48
CA ILE A 262 -4.49 -16.95 -12.11
C ILE A 262 -3.78 -17.08 -13.47
N ALA A 263 -2.64 -17.79 -13.49
CA ALA A 263 -1.84 -17.95 -14.71
C ALA A 263 -2.61 -18.66 -15.82
N LYS A 264 -3.50 -19.60 -15.46
CA LYS A 264 -4.38 -20.31 -16.40
C LYS A 264 -5.69 -19.58 -16.69
N LYS A 265 -5.93 -18.40 -16.09
CA LYS A 265 -7.15 -17.60 -16.24
C LYS A 265 -8.41 -18.41 -15.93
N ILE A 266 -8.35 -19.18 -14.85
CA ILE A 266 -9.48 -19.98 -14.39
C ILE A 266 -10.54 -19.04 -13.82
N THR A 267 -11.78 -19.23 -14.22
CA THR A 267 -12.93 -18.58 -13.58
C THR A 267 -13.25 -19.23 -12.25
N VAL A 268 -13.79 -18.45 -11.31
CA VAL A 268 -14.06 -18.96 -9.96
C VAL A 268 -15.01 -20.17 -9.96
N SER A 269 -15.95 -20.23 -10.91
CA SER A 269 -16.88 -21.36 -11.10
C SER A 269 -16.21 -22.63 -11.62
N GLU A 270 -15.12 -22.52 -12.37
CA GLU A 270 -14.36 -23.66 -12.89
C GLU A 270 -13.48 -24.33 -11.82
N VAL A 271 -13.21 -23.65 -10.69
CA VAL A 271 -12.32 -24.14 -9.62
C VAL A 271 -12.77 -25.49 -9.07
N VAL A 272 -14.08 -25.75 -8.99
CA VAL A 272 -14.63 -27.02 -8.48
C VAL A 272 -14.09 -28.23 -9.27
N ASN A 273 -13.98 -28.09 -10.59
CA ASN A 273 -13.54 -29.15 -11.50
C ASN A 273 -12.04 -29.09 -11.80
N TYR A 274 -11.38 -28.01 -11.40
CA TYR A 274 -9.96 -27.82 -11.67
C TYR A 274 -9.08 -28.83 -10.92
N GLN A 275 -8.13 -29.40 -11.65
CA GLN A 275 -7.12 -30.34 -11.15
C GLN A 275 -5.73 -29.72 -11.31
N THR A 276 -4.92 -29.83 -10.26
CA THR A 276 -3.55 -29.31 -10.20
C THR A 276 -2.55 -30.46 -10.04
N ASP A 277 -1.41 -30.33 -10.70
CA ASP A 277 -0.27 -31.26 -10.55
C ASP A 277 0.59 -30.93 -9.32
N ILE A 278 0.33 -29.81 -8.64
CA ILE A 278 1.02 -29.48 -7.39
C ILE A 278 0.75 -30.60 -6.38
N THR A 279 1.78 -31.00 -5.62
CA THR A 279 1.69 -32.10 -4.65
C THR A 279 2.02 -31.63 -3.23
N GLY A 280 1.44 -32.28 -2.22
CA GLY A 280 1.58 -31.89 -0.80
C GLY A 280 0.60 -30.80 -0.36
N ALA A 281 0.58 -30.48 0.93
CA ALA A 281 -0.38 -29.53 1.52
C ALA A 281 -1.85 -29.85 1.21
N THR A 282 -2.21 -31.14 1.05
CA THR A 282 -3.52 -31.57 0.54
C THR A 282 -4.68 -30.91 1.30
N ASN A 283 -4.66 -30.95 2.64
CA ASN A 283 -5.73 -30.34 3.44
C ASN A 283 -5.80 -28.83 3.23
N SER A 284 -4.67 -28.12 3.29
CA SER A 284 -4.63 -26.66 3.11
C SER A 284 -5.05 -26.22 1.71
N ARG A 285 -4.70 -26.98 0.66
CA ARG A 285 -5.17 -26.73 -0.70
C ARG A 285 -6.65 -27.04 -0.86
N ASN A 286 -7.15 -28.10 -0.23
CA ASN A 286 -8.58 -28.39 -0.22
C ASN A 286 -9.37 -27.31 0.49
N THR A 287 -8.85 -26.72 1.58
CA THR A 287 -9.47 -25.58 2.26
C THR A 287 -9.54 -24.36 1.35
N LEU A 288 -8.44 -24.01 0.65
CA LEU A 288 -8.45 -22.93 -0.34
C LEU A 288 -9.41 -23.22 -1.50
N LYS A 289 -9.41 -24.44 -2.04
CA LYS A 289 -10.34 -24.85 -3.10
C LYS A 289 -11.79 -24.72 -2.63
N ALA A 290 -12.11 -25.18 -1.44
CA ALA A 290 -13.46 -25.08 -0.88
C ALA A 290 -13.86 -23.61 -0.64
N LEU A 291 -12.95 -22.75 -0.16
CA LEU A 291 -13.17 -21.30 -0.04
C LEU A 291 -13.56 -20.67 -1.39
N LEU A 292 -12.84 -21.02 -2.46
CA LEU A 292 -13.11 -20.52 -3.81
C LEU A 292 -14.42 -21.08 -4.39
N VAL A 293 -14.79 -22.32 -4.07
CA VAL A 293 -16.08 -22.90 -4.47
C VAL A 293 -17.26 -22.21 -3.76
N ASP A 294 -17.10 -21.87 -2.48
CA ASP A 294 -18.12 -21.08 -1.77
C ASP A 294 -18.26 -19.68 -2.37
N LEU A 295 -17.13 -19.06 -2.75
CA LEU A 295 -17.13 -17.79 -3.48
C LEU A 295 -17.84 -17.93 -4.83
N ALA A 296 -17.59 -18.99 -5.59
CA ALA A 296 -18.28 -19.23 -6.86
C ALA A 296 -19.79 -19.31 -6.67
N THR A 297 -20.24 -20.07 -5.68
CA THR A 297 -21.66 -20.21 -5.34
C THR A 297 -22.28 -18.86 -4.97
N PHE A 298 -21.56 -18.02 -4.22
CA PHE A 298 -22.00 -16.66 -3.91
C PHE A 298 -22.15 -15.82 -5.19
N VAL A 299 -21.11 -15.77 -6.03
CA VAL A 299 -21.08 -14.97 -7.27
C VAL A 299 -22.21 -15.37 -8.23
N GLU A 300 -22.57 -16.65 -8.34
CA GLU A 300 -23.69 -17.11 -9.18
C GLU A 300 -25.06 -16.56 -8.74
N THR A 301 -25.22 -16.28 -7.45
CA THR A 301 -26.49 -15.78 -6.87
C THR A 301 -26.48 -14.28 -6.61
N ASP A 302 -25.30 -13.67 -6.67
CA ASP A 302 -25.07 -12.26 -6.40
C ASP A 302 -25.51 -11.42 -7.60
N VAL A 303 -26.72 -10.85 -7.50
CA VAL A 303 -27.24 -9.91 -8.49
C VAL A 303 -26.82 -8.46 -8.21
N THR A 304 -25.98 -8.21 -7.21
CA THR A 304 -25.52 -6.85 -6.89
C THR A 304 -24.52 -6.37 -7.94
N LYS A 305 -24.90 -5.34 -8.69
CA LYS A 305 -23.99 -4.57 -9.54
C LYS A 305 -23.59 -3.28 -8.82
N PRO A 306 -22.36 -2.78 -9.00
CA PRO A 306 -22.05 -1.41 -8.61
C PRO A 306 -22.94 -0.45 -9.38
N LEU A 307 -23.41 0.58 -8.68
CA LEU A 307 -24.06 1.70 -9.32
C LEU A 307 -23.00 2.48 -10.11
N ASN A 308 -23.24 2.71 -11.40
CA ASN A 308 -22.39 3.60 -12.17
C ASN A 308 -22.48 5.04 -11.62
N LYS A 309 -21.57 5.93 -12.05
CA LYS A 309 -21.52 7.31 -11.55
C LYS A 309 -22.84 8.08 -11.69
N TYR A 310 -23.67 7.76 -12.69
CA TYR A 310 -24.99 8.37 -12.87
C TYR A 310 -26.04 7.73 -11.97
N GLU A 311 -26.02 6.40 -11.84
CA GLU A 311 -26.92 5.68 -10.93
C GLU A 311 -26.71 6.08 -9.46
N LYS A 312 -25.47 6.39 -9.06
CA LYS A 312 -25.17 6.93 -7.72
C LYS A 312 -25.83 8.29 -7.45
N VAL A 313 -26.02 9.09 -8.50
CA VAL A 313 -26.52 10.47 -8.39
C VAL A 313 -28.03 10.52 -8.57
N PHE A 314 -28.55 9.79 -9.56
CA PHE A 314 -29.93 9.88 -10.00
C PHE A 314 -30.80 8.66 -9.65
N GLY A 315 -30.19 7.58 -9.14
CA GLY A 315 -30.87 6.33 -8.76
C GLY A 315 -30.54 5.15 -9.69
N GLU A 316 -30.69 3.93 -9.18
CA GLU A 316 -30.44 2.70 -9.96
C GLU A 316 -31.38 2.59 -11.17
N GLY A 317 -30.84 2.19 -12.32
CA GLY A 317 -31.63 1.98 -13.55
C GLY A 317 -31.79 3.22 -14.42
N VAL A 318 -31.08 4.32 -14.13
CA VAL A 318 -31.11 5.51 -14.97
C VAL A 318 -30.53 5.24 -16.37
N ILE A 319 -31.15 5.86 -17.36
CA ILE A 319 -30.73 5.86 -18.76
C ILE A 319 -30.26 7.27 -19.09
N VAL A 320 -29.04 7.38 -19.63
CA VAL A 320 -28.48 8.63 -20.15
C VAL A 320 -28.66 8.65 -21.66
N SER A 321 -29.23 9.74 -22.19
CA SER A 321 -29.44 9.89 -23.63
C SER A 321 -28.12 9.98 -24.39
N GLU A 322 -28.18 9.78 -25.72
CA GLU A 322 -27.11 10.25 -26.59
C GLU A 322 -26.93 11.77 -26.47
N ASN A 323 -25.76 12.26 -26.87
CA ASN A 323 -25.47 13.69 -26.84
C ASN A 323 -26.47 14.46 -27.71
N ASP A 324 -27.18 15.39 -27.09
CA ASP A 324 -28.02 16.32 -27.84
C ASP A 324 -27.16 17.31 -28.63
N ILE A 325 -27.62 17.64 -29.84
CA ILE A 325 -27.05 18.74 -30.61
C ILE A 325 -27.44 20.05 -29.92
N LEU A 326 -26.61 20.48 -28.97
CA LEU A 326 -26.61 21.86 -28.48
C LEU A 326 -25.99 22.79 -29.51
N ASN A 327 -26.45 24.04 -29.55
CA ASN A 327 -25.60 25.13 -30.02
C ASN A 327 -24.51 25.31 -28.96
N PRO A 328 -23.26 24.87 -29.20
CA PRO A 328 -22.22 24.91 -28.19
C PRO A 328 -22.00 26.37 -27.79
N THR A 329 -21.98 26.64 -26.48
CA THR A 329 -21.53 27.94 -26.00
C THR A 329 -20.00 27.95 -25.91
N ASN A 330 -19.42 29.07 -25.50
CA ASN A 330 -17.98 29.14 -25.27
C ASN A 330 -17.50 28.05 -24.31
N SER A 331 -18.34 27.66 -23.34
CA SER A 331 -17.98 26.68 -22.31
C SER A 331 -18.82 25.41 -22.24
N VAL A 332 -20.04 25.35 -22.78
CA VAL A 332 -20.85 24.11 -22.76
C VAL A 332 -20.63 23.34 -24.07
N LYS A 333 -20.13 22.11 -23.97
CA LYS A 333 -19.75 21.27 -25.13
C LYS A 333 -20.73 20.14 -25.41
N GLN A 334 -21.34 19.57 -24.37
CA GLN A 334 -22.25 18.42 -24.50
C GLN A 334 -23.40 18.54 -23.48
N HIS A 335 -24.55 17.97 -23.85
CA HIS A 335 -25.72 17.80 -22.99
C HIS A 335 -26.31 16.41 -23.19
N GLN A 336 -26.74 15.79 -22.10
CA GLN A 336 -27.46 14.54 -22.10
C GLN A 336 -28.59 14.63 -21.05
N SER A 337 -29.80 14.21 -21.41
CA SER A 337 -30.88 14.04 -20.45
C SER A 337 -30.74 12.69 -19.72
N VAL A 338 -31.17 12.67 -18.46
CA VAL A 338 -31.16 11.47 -17.63
C VAL A 338 -32.60 11.11 -17.28
N THR A 339 -33.00 9.88 -17.59
CA THR A 339 -34.34 9.37 -17.30
C THR A 339 -34.31 8.15 -16.39
N LEU A 340 -35.25 8.07 -15.44
CA LEU A 340 -35.51 6.90 -14.61
C LEU A 340 -36.99 6.52 -14.78
N ASP A 341 -37.29 5.26 -15.07
CA ASP A 341 -38.67 4.79 -15.34
C ASP A 341 -39.43 5.63 -16.39
N ASN A 342 -38.71 6.07 -17.44
CA ASN A 342 -39.19 6.97 -18.50
C ASN A 342 -39.58 8.40 -18.05
N ALA A 343 -39.27 8.79 -16.81
CA ALA A 343 -39.39 10.17 -16.33
C ALA A 343 -38.01 10.83 -16.32
N GLU A 344 -37.91 12.07 -16.80
CA GLU A 344 -36.68 12.85 -16.66
C GLU A 344 -36.39 13.13 -15.19
N VAL A 345 -35.17 12.89 -14.75
CA VAL A 345 -34.71 13.11 -13.35
C VAL A 345 -33.58 14.12 -13.24
N GLY A 346 -32.98 14.50 -14.37
CA GLY A 346 -31.93 15.51 -14.42
C GLY A 346 -31.21 15.54 -15.77
N SER A 347 -30.08 16.23 -15.80
CA SER A 347 -29.27 16.40 -17.00
C SER A 347 -27.78 16.40 -16.67
N ILE A 348 -26.96 16.01 -17.65
CA ILE A 348 -25.50 16.00 -17.59
C ILE A 348 -24.97 16.98 -18.62
N TYR A 349 -24.02 17.82 -18.20
CA TYR A 349 -23.35 18.80 -19.05
C TYR A 349 -21.85 18.63 -19.02
N ARG A 350 -21.21 18.66 -20.19
CA ARG A 350 -19.75 18.73 -20.30
C ARG A 350 -19.34 20.18 -20.50
N LEU A 351 -18.63 20.73 -19.52
CA LEU A 351 -18.14 22.09 -19.53
C LEU A 351 -16.63 22.09 -19.78
N GLU A 352 -16.18 22.97 -20.66
CA GLU A 352 -14.76 23.10 -21.00
C GLU A 352 -14.38 24.56 -21.17
N LYS A 353 -13.26 24.98 -20.58
CA LYS A 353 -12.69 26.32 -20.84
C LYS A 353 -11.18 26.32 -20.68
N THR A 354 -10.52 27.09 -21.53
CA THR A 354 -9.09 27.39 -21.43
C THR A 354 -8.90 28.78 -20.83
N GLY A 355 -8.08 28.88 -19.80
CA GLY A 355 -7.65 30.14 -19.19
C GLY A 355 -6.19 30.45 -19.52
N MET A 356 -5.85 31.74 -19.60
CA MET A 356 -4.47 32.21 -19.77
C MET A 356 -3.87 32.60 -18.41
N TYR A 357 -2.60 32.22 -18.21
CA TYR A 357 -1.80 32.64 -17.07
C TYR A 357 -1.11 33.99 -17.32
N THR A 358 -0.59 34.59 -16.25
CA THR A 358 0.15 35.87 -16.34
C THR A 358 1.44 35.78 -17.15
N ASP A 359 2.00 34.58 -17.31
CA ASP A 359 3.19 34.31 -18.11
C ASP A 359 2.88 33.98 -19.59
N GLY A 360 1.60 34.02 -19.97
CA GLY A 360 1.13 33.70 -21.32
C GLY A 360 0.97 32.20 -21.60
N SER A 361 1.22 31.33 -20.61
CA SER A 361 0.84 29.92 -20.74
C SER A 361 -0.69 29.77 -20.74
N GLU A 362 -1.18 28.63 -21.24
CA GLU A 362 -2.60 28.28 -21.27
C GLU A 362 -2.85 27.03 -20.42
N GLY A 363 -4.02 26.96 -19.79
CA GLY A 363 -4.45 25.80 -19.04
C GLY A 363 -5.92 25.53 -19.20
N LYS A 364 -6.28 24.25 -19.39
CA LYS A 364 -7.65 23.80 -19.63
C LYS A 364 -8.27 23.26 -18.35
N ILE A 365 -9.55 23.57 -18.13
CA ILE A 365 -10.38 22.88 -17.13
C ILE A 365 -11.55 22.25 -17.86
N GLU A 366 -11.79 20.98 -17.56
CA GLU A 366 -12.90 20.21 -18.12
C GLU A 366 -13.68 19.53 -17.00
N LEU A 367 -15.00 19.76 -16.99
CA LEU A 367 -15.92 19.30 -15.96
C LEU A 367 -17.08 18.55 -16.61
N GLU A 368 -17.54 17.50 -15.94
CA GLU A 368 -18.86 16.90 -16.15
C GLU A 368 -19.74 17.28 -14.97
N VAL A 369 -20.82 18.00 -15.23
CA VAL A 369 -21.73 18.57 -14.22
C VAL A 369 -23.07 17.90 -14.35
N MET A 370 -23.55 17.33 -13.25
CA MET A 370 -24.87 16.70 -13.16
C MET A 370 -25.80 17.63 -12.38
N ILE A 371 -26.97 17.92 -12.94
CA ILE A 371 -27.98 18.79 -12.34
C ILE A 371 -29.33 18.07 -12.22
N ASP A 372 -30.08 18.40 -11.18
CA ASP A 372 -31.47 17.93 -11.03
C ASP A 372 -32.46 18.80 -11.85
N LEU A 373 -33.74 18.43 -11.80
CA LEU A 373 -34.83 19.16 -12.47
C LEU A 373 -35.03 20.59 -11.96
N GLU A 374 -34.50 20.93 -10.79
CA GLU A 374 -34.54 22.28 -10.22
C GLU A 374 -33.28 23.09 -10.59
N ASN A 375 -32.43 22.57 -11.48
CA ASN A 375 -31.14 23.14 -11.86
C ASN A 375 -30.15 23.29 -10.69
N LYS A 376 -30.26 22.44 -9.67
CA LYS A 376 -29.26 22.34 -8.60
C LYS A 376 -28.18 21.35 -9.00
N ILE A 377 -26.95 21.69 -8.64
CA ILE A 377 -25.80 20.82 -8.87
C ILE A 377 -25.85 19.65 -7.90
N VAL A 378 -25.93 18.43 -8.44
CA VAL A 378 -25.99 17.18 -7.66
C VAL A 378 -24.70 16.37 -7.73
N ALA A 379 -23.87 16.58 -8.76
CA ALA A 379 -22.51 16.06 -8.80
C ALA A 379 -21.65 16.85 -9.78
N ILE A 380 -20.34 16.86 -9.54
CA ILE A 380 -19.33 17.40 -10.46
C ILE A 380 -18.18 16.40 -10.52
N ASN A 381 -17.80 16.00 -11.72
CA ASN A 381 -16.59 15.21 -11.98
C ASN A 381 -15.58 16.06 -12.77
N VAL A 382 -14.34 16.14 -12.28
CA VAL A 382 -13.27 16.89 -12.95
C VAL A 382 -12.56 15.96 -13.92
N ILE A 383 -12.82 16.14 -15.22
CA ILE A 383 -12.22 15.33 -16.28
C ILE A 383 -10.75 15.73 -16.49
N GLU A 384 -10.50 17.04 -16.59
CA GLU A 384 -9.16 17.58 -16.85
C GLU A 384 -8.92 18.82 -15.99
N TYR A 385 -7.70 18.93 -15.44
CA TYR A 385 -7.26 20.12 -14.74
C TYR A 385 -5.80 20.44 -15.09
N GLY A 386 -5.61 21.28 -16.10
CA GLY A 386 -4.32 21.81 -16.55
C GLY A 386 -4.10 23.29 -16.20
N HIS A 387 -4.97 23.90 -15.38
CA HIS A 387 -5.00 25.35 -15.19
C HIS A 387 -4.20 25.90 -14.01
N THR A 388 -3.71 25.09 -13.07
CA THR A 388 -2.71 25.55 -12.06
C THR A 388 -2.04 24.33 -11.41
N GLY A 389 -0.95 24.56 -10.66
CA GLY A 389 -0.27 23.50 -9.90
C GLY A 389 -1.12 22.83 -8.81
N ALA A 390 -0.65 21.69 -8.29
CA ALA A 390 -1.40 20.76 -7.43
C ALA A 390 -2.19 21.43 -6.27
N ARG A 391 -1.55 22.34 -5.52
CA ARG A 391 -2.21 23.04 -4.40
C ARG A 391 -3.46 23.85 -4.82
N PHE A 392 -3.43 24.44 -6.00
CA PHE A 392 -4.55 25.24 -6.51
C PHE A 392 -5.64 24.37 -7.12
N LYS A 393 -5.26 23.20 -7.67
CA LYS A 393 -6.18 22.14 -8.09
C LYS A 393 -7.02 21.67 -6.91
N GLU A 394 -6.38 21.29 -5.80
CA GLU A 394 -7.06 20.85 -4.57
C GLU A 394 -8.09 21.88 -4.10
N ARG A 395 -7.69 23.15 -4.02
CA ARG A 395 -8.55 24.27 -3.63
C ARG A 395 -9.75 24.47 -4.57
N THR A 396 -9.55 24.31 -5.86
CA THR A 396 -10.64 24.40 -6.84
C THR A 396 -11.59 23.21 -6.72
N ILE A 397 -11.08 22.01 -6.47
CA ILE A 397 -11.90 20.83 -6.17
C ILE A 397 -12.70 21.04 -4.88
N THR A 398 -12.09 21.60 -3.83
CA THR A 398 -12.82 21.97 -2.60
C THR A 398 -13.98 22.91 -2.88
N PHE A 399 -13.78 23.93 -3.73
CA PHE A 399 -14.85 24.82 -4.15
C PHE A 399 -15.98 24.08 -4.90
N LEU A 400 -15.63 23.24 -5.88
CA LEU A 400 -16.60 22.44 -6.64
C LEU A 400 -17.41 21.48 -5.73
N ASN A 401 -16.73 20.80 -4.80
CA ASN A 401 -17.40 19.93 -3.82
C ASN A 401 -18.37 20.72 -2.94
N GLY A 402 -17.99 21.93 -2.51
CA GLY A 402 -18.88 22.82 -1.78
C GLY A 402 -20.14 23.21 -2.57
N LEU A 403 -20.06 23.30 -3.91
CA LEU A 403 -21.25 23.54 -4.74
C LEU A 403 -22.22 22.36 -4.68
N VAL A 404 -21.70 21.14 -4.74
CA VAL A 404 -22.45 19.88 -4.68
C VAL A 404 -23.08 19.69 -3.30
N GLU A 405 -22.29 19.83 -2.24
CA GLU A 405 -22.76 19.68 -0.85
C GLU A 405 -23.92 20.62 -0.52
N ASN A 406 -23.83 21.87 -0.98
CA ASN A 406 -24.86 22.88 -0.78
C ASN A 406 -26.04 22.77 -1.75
N LYS A 407 -26.01 21.80 -2.69
CA LYS A 407 -26.97 21.68 -3.81
C LYS A 407 -27.20 23.02 -4.49
N THR A 408 -26.11 23.70 -4.82
CA THR A 408 -26.12 25.08 -5.32
C THR A 408 -26.86 25.14 -6.65
N LEU A 409 -27.82 26.07 -6.77
CA LEU A 409 -28.44 26.39 -8.06
C LEU A 409 -27.34 26.87 -9.03
N VAL A 410 -27.35 26.37 -10.26
CA VAL A 410 -26.35 26.75 -11.28
C VAL A 410 -26.24 28.28 -11.45
N SER A 411 -27.38 28.99 -11.40
CA SER A 411 -27.42 30.45 -11.50
C SER A 411 -26.81 31.19 -10.30
N ALA A 412 -26.68 30.52 -9.15
CA ALA A 412 -26.14 31.08 -7.91
C ALA A 412 -24.64 30.80 -7.71
N VAL A 413 -23.97 30.09 -8.63
CA VAL A 413 -22.53 29.76 -8.51
C VAL A 413 -21.66 31.03 -8.51
N ASN A 414 -22.02 32.04 -9.29
CA ASN A 414 -21.26 33.29 -9.36
C ASN A 414 -21.22 34.05 -8.03
N SER A 415 -22.29 33.93 -7.22
CA SER A 415 -22.41 34.58 -5.91
C SER A 415 -21.72 33.84 -4.76
N GLN A 416 -21.21 32.62 -4.97
CA GLN A 416 -20.50 31.88 -3.93
C GLN A 416 -19.15 32.54 -3.60
N GLU A 417 -18.82 32.71 -2.33
CA GLU A 417 -17.54 33.30 -1.93
C GLU A 417 -16.36 32.37 -2.30
N ASP A 418 -15.25 32.96 -2.77
CA ASP A 418 -13.99 32.23 -2.95
C ASP A 418 -13.27 32.15 -1.60
N ILE A 419 -13.44 31.03 -0.92
CA ILE A 419 -12.73 30.73 0.34
C ILE A 419 -11.42 29.98 0.14
N SER A 420 -11.09 29.61 -1.10
CA SER A 420 -10.00 28.67 -1.37
C SER A 420 -8.68 29.37 -1.75
N GLY A 421 -8.73 30.62 -2.22
CA GLY A 421 -7.55 31.37 -2.65
C GLY A 421 -6.95 30.90 -3.98
N SER A 422 -7.77 30.28 -4.84
CA SER A 422 -7.47 29.90 -6.23
C SER A 422 -8.23 30.80 -7.22
N THR A 423 -8.13 32.12 -7.02
CA THR A 423 -9.02 33.11 -7.65
C THR A 423 -9.13 32.96 -9.17
N ASN A 424 -8.02 32.76 -9.90
CA ASN A 424 -8.07 32.63 -11.36
C ASN A 424 -8.81 31.35 -11.81
N SER A 425 -8.53 30.20 -11.21
CA SER A 425 -9.22 28.94 -11.55
C SER A 425 -10.71 29.00 -11.19
N ILE A 426 -11.05 29.59 -10.04
CA ILE A 426 -12.45 29.74 -9.62
C ILE A 426 -13.18 30.73 -10.51
N THR A 427 -12.56 31.84 -10.92
CA THR A 427 -13.14 32.75 -11.90
C THR A 427 -13.42 32.05 -13.23
N LEU A 428 -12.48 31.20 -13.68
CA LEU A 428 -12.67 30.41 -14.90
C LEU A 428 -13.87 29.45 -14.76
N VAL A 429 -13.91 28.67 -13.68
CA VAL A 429 -15.03 27.76 -13.34
C VAL A 429 -16.35 28.51 -13.24
N LYS A 430 -16.41 29.62 -12.50
CA LYS A 430 -17.59 30.48 -12.38
C LYS A 430 -18.09 30.95 -13.73
N SER A 431 -17.20 31.33 -14.64
CA SER A 431 -17.58 31.70 -16.00
C SER A 431 -18.18 30.52 -16.79
N MET A 432 -17.71 29.28 -16.57
CA MET A 432 -18.30 28.09 -17.19
C MET A 432 -19.73 27.85 -16.69
N PHE A 433 -19.95 27.98 -15.37
CA PHE A 433 -21.30 27.89 -14.78
C PHE A 433 -22.20 29.06 -15.17
N SER A 434 -21.64 30.24 -15.45
CA SER A 434 -22.38 31.37 -16.01
C SER A 434 -22.90 31.05 -17.41
N ASP A 435 -22.04 30.49 -18.27
CA ASP A 435 -22.41 30.06 -19.62
C ASP A 435 -23.47 28.94 -19.57
N LEU A 436 -23.35 28.01 -18.63
CA LEU A 436 -24.36 26.98 -18.37
C LEU A 436 -25.68 27.59 -17.89
N SER A 437 -25.63 28.54 -16.94
CA SER A 437 -26.83 29.21 -16.41
C SER A 437 -27.62 29.94 -17.49
N ILE A 438 -26.93 30.56 -18.46
CA ILE A 438 -27.57 31.24 -19.58
C ILE A 438 -28.27 30.20 -20.47
N LEU A 439 -27.62 29.07 -20.73
CA LEU A 439 -28.17 28.00 -21.57
C LEU A 439 -29.44 27.39 -20.97
N ILE A 440 -29.45 27.11 -19.66
CA ILE A 440 -30.59 26.47 -18.99
C ILE A 440 -31.69 27.45 -18.62
N GLY A 441 -31.36 28.71 -18.30
CA GLY A 441 -32.34 29.75 -17.94
C GLY A 441 -33.03 30.42 -19.13
N GLY A 442 -32.59 30.11 -20.36
CA GLY A 442 -33.24 30.52 -21.61
C GLY A 442 -34.30 29.54 -22.13
N LYS A 443 -34.64 28.50 -21.36
CA LYS A 443 -35.69 27.52 -21.68
C LYS A 443 -37.03 27.86 -21.03
#